data_AF-A0A3P1XGJ1-F1
#
_entry.id   AF-A0A3P1XGJ1-F1
#
_cell.length_a   1.000
_cell.length_b   1.000
_cell.length_c   1.000
_cell.angle_alpha   90.00
_cell.angle_beta   90.00
_cell.angle_gamma   90.00
#
_symmetry.space_group_name_H-M   'P 1'
#
loop_
_entity.id
_entity.type
_entity.pdbx_description
1 polymer ?
#
loop_
_entity_poly.entity_id
_entity_poly.type
_entity_poly.pdbx_seq_one_letter_code
_entity_poly.pdbx_strand_id
1 'polypeptide(L)'
;MSAMDFKKNTDLDFPRYATPAVSTKEIDLLGLLDVLLAAKKRIVTIVLAFAVVGLAIAFLIPQKWTSKAVITPAEQTQWNTLRQMMVTLQVLDVDAKVSRGDVFNLFIKKFQSQSLLEEYMKTSPYVMSQLEGTEVDPLEL
;
A
#
# COMPACT_ATOMS: atom_id res chain seq x y z
N MET A 1 10.01 -29.95 -93.00
CA MET A 1 10.53 -29.38 -91.74
C MET A 1 11.02 -27.98 -92.03
N SER A 2 10.36 -26.95 -91.51
CA SER A 2 10.82 -25.56 -91.56
C SER A 2 10.23 -24.88 -90.33
N ALA A 3 11.11 -24.46 -89.42
CA ALA A 3 10.77 -23.99 -88.08
C ALA A 3 10.20 -22.56 -88.15
N MET A 4 9.11 -22.32 -87.44
CA MET A 4 8.59 -20.98 -87.21
C MET A 4 9.52 -20.23 -86.24
N ASP A 5 10.10 -19.12 -86.69
CA ASP A 5 10.82 -18.16 -85.86
C ASP A 5 9.84 -17.40 -84.96
N PHE A 6 9.64 -17.89 -83.73
CA PHE A 6 9.04 -17.09 -82.68
C PHE A 6 10.11 -16.15 -82.10
N LYS A 7 10.14 -14.92 -82.61
CA LYS A 7 10.83 -13.79 -81.98
C LYS A 7 10.25 -13.57 -80.58
N LYS A 8 10.98 -14.03 -79.56
CA LYS A 8 10.72 -13.78 -78.14
C LYS A 8 11.28 -12.39 -77.79
N ASN A 9 10.44 -11.37 -77.81
CA ASN A 9 10.78 -10.04 -77.32
C ASN A 9 9.79 -9.61 -76.25
N THR A 10 10.05 -10.05 -75.03
CA THR A 10 9.49 -9.50 -73.80
C THR A 10 10.48 -9.77 -72.65
N ASP A 11 11.62 -9.09 -72.66
CA ASP A 11 12.35 -8.84 -71.40
C ASP A 11 11.72 -7.59 -70.77
N LEU A 12 10.81 -7.82 -69.82
CA LEU A 12 10.32 -6.77 -68.93
C LEU A 12 11.41 -6.55 -67.88
N ASP A 13 12.25 -5.55 -68.10
CA ASP A 13 13.26 -5.13 -67.14
C ASP A 13 12.56 -4.35 -66.01
N PHE A 14 12.27 -5.04 -64.91
CA PHE A 14 11.70 -4.40 -63.73
C PHE A 14 12.76 -3.51 -63.08
N PRO A 15 12.46 -2.25 -62.73
CA PRO A 15 13.41 -1.40 -62.03
C PRO A 15 13.82 -2.10 -60.73
N ARG A 16 15.11 -2.40 -60.60
CA ARG A 16 15.69 -2.94 -59.37
C ARG A 16 15.58 -1.85 -58.31
N TYR A 17 14.53 -1.92 -57.50
CA TYR A 17 14.46 -1.14 -56.28
C TYR A 17 15.66 -1.52 -55.41
N ALA A 18 16.52 -0.55 -55.12
CA ALA A 18 17.57 -0.73 -54.13
C ALA A 18 16.89 -1.03 -52.79
N THR A 19 17.21 -2.18 -52.20
CA THR A 19 16.80 -2.50 -50.82
C THR A 19 17.26 -1.35 -49.91
N PRO A 20 16.36 -0.75 -49.12
CA PRO A 20 16.73 0.36 -48.25
C PRO A 20 17.83 -0.13 -47.30
N ALA A 21 18.87 0.69 -47.12
CA ALA A 21 19.94 0.39 -46.18
C ALA A 21 19.33 0.26 -44.79
N VAL A 22 19.48 -0.92 -44.17
CA VAL A 22 19.01 -1.19 -42.82
C VAL A 22 19.70 -0.22 -41.88
N SER A 23 18.97 0.80 -41.42
CA SER A 23 19.45 1.77 -40.44
C SER A 23 19.67 1.04 -39.12
N THR A 24 20.93 0.91 -38.69
CA THR A 24 21.32 0.24 -37.42
C THR A 24 20.78 0.94 -36.17
N LYS A 25 20.05 2.05 -36.33
CA LYS A 25 19.54 2.89 -35.24
C LYS A 25 18.02 2.81 -35.05
N GLU A 26 17.34 1.93 -35.79
CA GLU A 26 15.90 1.70 -35.64
C GLU A 26 15.64 0.49 -34.74
N ILE A 27 14.71 0.62 -33.81
CA ILE A 27 14.30 -0.47 -32.91
C ILE A 27 13.29 -1.33 -33.66
N ASP A 28 13.68 -2.55 -34.01
CA ASP A 28 12.79 -3.53 -34.64
C ASP A 28 11.82 -4.14 -33.61
N LEU A 29 10.58 -3.65 -33.62
CA LEU A 29 9.52 -4.09 -32.73
C LEU A 29 9.04 -5.52 -33.03
N LEU A 30 9.07 -5.93 -34.30
CA LEU A 30 8.62 -7.26 -34.72
C LEU A 30 9.68 -8.31 -34.36
N GLY A 31 10.96 -8.00 -34.59
CA GLY A 31 12.07 -8.83 -34.12
C GLY A 31 12.08 -9.02 -32.60
N LEU A 32 11.77 -7.96 -31.83
CA LEU A 32 11.64 -8.07 -30.38
C LEU A 32 10.47 -8.98 -29.97
N LEU A 33 9.33 -8.89 -30.66
CA LEU A 33 8.17 -9.74 -30.41
C LEU A 33 8.48 -11.22 -30.68
N ASP A 34 9.20 -11.52 -31.78
CA ASP A 34 9.63 -12.88 -32.10
C ASP A 34 10.60 -13.44 -31.06
N VAL A 35 11.54 -12.62 -30.56
CA VAL A 35 12.44 -13.02 -29.46
C VAL A 35 11.65 -13.29 -28.18
N LEU A 36 10.63 -12.48 -27.88
CA LEU A 36 9.78 -12.66 -26.71
C LEU A 36 8.93 -13.95 -26.82
N LEU A 37 8.38 -14.24 -28.00
CA LEU A 37 7.62 -15.45 -28.30
C LEU A 37 8.50 -16.70 -28.27
N ALA A 38 9.72 -16.63 -28.81
CA ALA A 38 10.70 -17.70 -28.76
C ALA A 38 11.12 -18.00 -27.30
N ALA A 39 11.30 -16.96 -26.49
CA ALA A 39 11.68 -17.07 -25.09
C ALA A 39 10.50 -17.30 -24.12
N LYS A 40 9.26 -17.51 -24.61
CA LYS A 40 8.05 -17.61 -23.76
C LYS A 40 8.17 -18.58 -22.59
N LYS A 41 8.83 -19.72 -22.79
CA LYS A 41 9.02 -20.72 -21.72
C LYS A 41 9.91 -20.18 -20.61
N ARG A 42 10.99 -19.50 -20.95
CA ARG A 42 11.93 -18.89 -20.00
C ARG A 42 11.26 -17.77 -19.20
N ILE A 43 10.45 -16.94 -19.87
CA ILE A 43 9.67 -15.88 -19.23
C ILE A 43 8.70 -16.48 -18.22
N VAL A 44 7.92 -17.48 -18.62
CA VAL A 44 6.96 -18.17 -17.74
C VAL A 44 7.67 -18.80 -16.54
N THR A 45 8.80 -19.48 -16.74
CA THR A 45 9.57 -20.08 -15.64
C THR A 45 10.07 -19.04 -14.64
N ILE A 46 10.61 -17.92 -15.11
CA ILE A 46 11.12 -16.85 -14.23
C ILE A 46 9.97 -16.21 -13.46
N VAL A 47 8.87 -15.87 -14.13
CA VAL A 47 7.69 -15.29 -13.49
C VAL A 47 7.13 -16.24 -12.43
N LEU A 48 7.03 -17.53 -12.73
CA LEU A 48 6.58 -18.55 -11.77
C LEU A 48 7.51 -18.62 -10.55
N ALA A 49 8.82 -18.62 -10.76
CA ALA A 49 9.79 -18.65 -9.66
C ALA A 49 9.65 -17.43 -8.73
N PHE A 50 9.54 -16.22 -9.30
CA PHE A 50 9.31 -15.01 -8.51
C PHE A 50 7.95 -14.99 -7.83
N ALA A 51 6.89 -15.53 -8.45
CA ALA A 51 5.58 -15.63 -7.84
C ALA A 51 5.59 -16.57 -6.62
N VAL A 52 6.28 -17.72 -6.70
CA VAL A 52 6.42 -18.65 -5.57
C VAL A 52 7.22 -17.99 -4.43
N VAL A 53 8.31 -17.29 -4.74
CA VAL A 53 9.09 -16.54 -3.75
C VAL A 53 8.25 -15.43 -3.10
N GLY A 54 7.52 -14.65 -3.89
CA GLY A 54 6.64 -13.59 -3.38
C GLY A 54 5.54 -14.14 -2.48
N LEU A 55 4.96 -15.29 -2.85
CA LEU A 55 3.97 -15.97 -2.02
C LEU A 55 4.57 -16.47 -0.70
N ALA A 56 5.77 -17.06 -0.74
CA ALA A 56 6.48 -17.50 0.46
C ALA A 56 6.76 -16.31 1.40
N ILE A 57 7.21 -15.17 0.87
CA ILE A 57 7.43 -13.95 1.65
C ILE A 57 6.11 -13.41 2.23
N ALA A 58 5.02 -13.44 1.46
CA ALA A 58 3.71 -12.98 1.92
C ALA A 58 3.18 -13.81 3.11
N PHE A 59 3.47 -15.11 3.16
CA PHE A 59 3.16 -15.95 4.32
C PHE A 59 4.10 -15.74 5.51
N LEU A 60 5.33 -15.26 5.27
CA LEU A 60 6.33 -15.01 6.32
C LEU A 60 6.09 -13.68 7.05
N ILE A 61 5.54 -12.67 6.37
CA ILE A 61 5.29 -11.35 6.95
C ILE A 61 4.03 -11.42 7.83
N PRO A 62 4.11 -11.04 9.12
CA PRO A 62 2.95 -11.03 10.00
C PRO A 62 1.94 -9.97 9.55
N GLN A 63 0.65 -10.32 9.57
CA GLN A 63 -0.41 -9.41 9.19
C GLN A 63 -0.58 -8.29 10.23
N LYS A 64 -0.34 -7.05 9.81
CA LYS A 64 -0.53 -5.86 10.65
C LYS A 64 -1.97 -5.36 10.53
N TRP A 65 -2.65 -5.19 11.66
CA TRP A 65 -3.99 -4.62 11.74
C TRP A 65 -3.94 -3.24 12.41
N THR A 66 -4.66 -2.25 11.87
CA THR A 66 -4.71 -0.90 12.45
C THR A 66 -6.15 -0.49 12.71
N SER A 67 -6.48 -0.29 13.98
CA SER A 67 -7.77 0.25 14.41
C SER A 67 -7.72 1.77 14.45
N LYS A 68 -8.79 2.43 13.96
CA LYS A 68 -8.92 3.90 14.01
C LYS A 68 -10.23 4.27 14.69
N ALA A 69 -10.18 5.26 15.56
CA ALA A 69 -11.34 5.83 16.23
C ALA A 69 -11.33 7.36 16.08
N VAL A 70 -12.51 7.96 15.88
CA VAL A 70 -12.69 9.41 15.84
C VAL A 70 -13.42 9.82 17.11
N ILE A 71 -12.80 10.71 17.88
CA ILE A 71 -13.31 11.12 19.20
C ILE A 71 -13.82 12.55 19.09
N THR A 72 -15.01 12.80 19.63
CA THR A 72 -15.66 14.12 19.65
C THR A 72 -15.94 14.55 21.09
N PRO A 73 -16.12 15.86 21.35
CA PRO A 73 -16.47 16.34 22.69
C PRO A 73 -17.77 15.71 23.20
N ALA A 74 -17.88 15.59 24.53
CA ALA A 74 -19.04 14.96 25.17
C ALA A 74 -20.36 15.63 24.77
N GLU A 75 -21.35 14.80 24.44
CA GLU A 75 -22.69 15.26 24.10
C GLU A 75 -23.35 15.92 25.32
N GLN A 76 -24.32 16.80 25.08
CA GLN A 76 -25.05 17.50 26.13
C GLN A 76 -25.73 16.53 27.11
N THR A 77 -26.24 15.41 26.61
CA THR A 77 -26.87 14.35 27.41
C THR A 77 -25.89 13.71 28.39
N GLN A 78 -24.67 13.41 27.95
CA GLN A 78 -23.59 12.85 28.76
C GLN A 78 -23.05 13.85 29.78
N TRP A 79 -23.06 15.15 29.44
CA TRP A 79 -22.57 16.22 30.32
C TRP A 79 -23.55 16.62 31.43
N ASN A 80 -24.84 16.32 31.29
CA ASN A 80 -25.87 16.79 32.20
C ASN A 80 -25.64 16.35 33.64
N THR A 81 -25.17 15.12 33.87
CA THR A 81 -24.89 14.60 35.21
C THR A 81 -23.79 15.41 35.91
N LEU A 82 -22.69 15.70 35.20
CA LEU A 82 -21.61 16.50 35.76
C LEU A 82 -22.06 17.95 36.01
N ARG A 83 -22.87 18.50 35.10
CA ARG A 83 -23.46 19.84 35.27
C ARG A 83 -24.31 19.91 36.53
N GLN A 84 -25.16 18.92 36.79
CA GLN A 84 -25.99 18.88 38.00
C GLN A 84 -25.13 18.86 39.26
N MET A 85 -24.06 18.05 39.29
CA MET A 85 -23.12 18.02 40.42
C MET A 85 -22.41 19.37 40.63
N MET A 86 -21.96 20.03 39.55
CA MET A 86 -21.33 21.35 39.63
C MET A 86 -22.30 22.41 40.16
N VAL A 87 -23.59 22.36 39.77
CA VAL A 87 -24.62 23.27 40.28
C VAL A 87 -24.85 23.03 41.78
N THR A 88 -24.90 21.77 42.23
CA THR A 88 -25.02 21.45 43.67
C THR A 88 -23.83 21.99 44.45
N LEU A 89 -22.61 21.85 43.92
CA LEU A 89 -21.39 22.40 44.53
C LEU A 89 -21.40 23.93 44.55
N GLN A 90 -21.92 24.57 43.51
CA GLN A 90 -22.05 26.02 43.46
C GLN A 90 -23.06 26.55 44.51
N VAL A 91 -24.13 25.80 44.81
CA VAL A 91 -25.04 26.12 45.92
C VAL A 91 -24.34 26.06 47.28
N LEU A 92 -23.30 25.22 47.40
CA LEU A 92 -22.43 25.11 48.58
C LEU A 92 -21.29 26.15 48.58
N ASP A 93 -21.36 27.18 47.74
CA ASP A 93 -20.36 28.24 47.54
C ASP A 93 -19.00 27.75 46.99
N VAL A 94 -18.98 26.61 46.31
CA VAL A 94 -17.79 26.06 45.63
C VAL A 94 -17.87 26.33 44.12
N ASP A 95 -17.02 27.24 43.63
CA ASP A 95 -16.98 27.62 42.20
C ASP A 95 -16.16 26.63 41.35
N ALA A 96 -16.80 25.53 40.93
CA ALA A 96 -16.21 24.55 40.02
C ALA A 96 -16.60 24.83 38.55
N LYS A 97 -16.00 25.85 37.94
CA LYS A 97 -16.22 26.18 36.52
C LYS A 97 -15.42 25.24 35.61
N VAL A 98 -16.02 24.14 35.19
CA VAL A 98 -15.44 23.22 34.19
C VAL A 98 -16.26 23.27 32.91
N SER A 99 -15.61 23.47 31.76
CA SER A 99 -16.28 23.42 30.45
C SER A 99 -16.09 22.07 29.74
N ARG A 100 -17.01 21.74 28.82
CA ARG A 100 -16.91 20.54 27.97
C ARG A 100 -15.63 20.54 27.12
N GLY A 101 -15.25 21.71 26.61
CA GLY A 101 -14.04 21.88 25.79
C GLY A 101 -12.77 21.62 26.59
N ASP A 102 -12.72 22.11 27.83
CA ASP A 102 -11.55 21.91 28.70
C ASP A 102 -11.36 20.44 29.06
N VAL A 103 -12.44 19.71 29.35
CA VAL A 103 -12.38 18.27 29.62
C VAL A 103 -11.94 17.49 28.38
N PHE A 104 -12.45 17.85 27.20
CA PHE A 104 -12.02 17.22 25.95
C PHE A 104 -10.54 17.46 25.67
N ASN A 105 -10.07 18.70 25.80
CA ASN A 105 -8.64 19.04 25.63
C ASN A 105 -7.75 18.31 26.64
N LEU A 106 -8.20 18.20 27.90
CA LEU A 106 -7.49 17.43 28.92
C LEU A 106 -7.43 15.95 28.57
N PHE A 107 -8.51 15.37 28.02
CA PHE A 107 -8.53 14.00 27.52
C PHE A 107 -7.52 13.81 26.40
N ILE A 108 -7.49 14.67 25.38
CA ILE A 108 -6.52 14.60 24.29
C ILE A 108 -5.08 14.68 24.83
N LYS A 109 -4.83 15.60 25.77
CA LYS A 109 -3.51 15.74 26.41
C LYS A 109 -3.09 14.49 27.18
N LYS A 110 -4.02 13.84 27.89
CA LYS A 110 -3.76 12.58 28.60
C LYS A 110 -3.56 11.41 27.65
N PHE A 111 -4.34 11.33 26.57
CA PHE A 111 -4.22 10.29 25.56
C PHE A 111 -2.89 10.35 24.80
N GLN A 112 -2.37 11.55 24.56
CA GLN A 112 -1.06 11.76 23.93
C GLN A 112 0.12 11.63 24.90
N SER A 113 -0.13 11.42 26.20
CA SER A 113 0.93 11.33 27.19
C SER A 113 1.60 9.96 27.15
N GLN A 114 2.91 9.95 26.90
CA GLN A 114 3.72 8.73 26.84
C GLN A 114 3.71 7.96 28.16
N SER A 115 3.77 8.66 29.30
CA SER A 115 3.76 8.01 30.61
C SER A 115 2.45 7.28 30.91
N LEU A 116 1.30 7.83 30.49
CA LEU A 116 0.00 7.17 30.67
C LEU A 116 -0.17 5.99 29.72
N LEU A 117 0.37 6.11 28.50
CA LEU A 117 0.41 4.99 27.56
C LEU A 117 1.25 3.84 28.12
N GLU A 118 2.43 4.14 28.63
CA GLU A 118 3.32 3.16 29.25
C GLU A 118 2.67 2.48 30.46
N GLU A 119 2.04 3.26 31.34
CA GLU A 119 1.26 2.74 32.47
C GLU A 119 0.13 1.82 32.00
N TYR A 120 -0.62 2.22 30.96
CA TYR A 120 -1.67 1.39 30.38
C TYR A 120 -1.12 0.07 29.80
N MET A 121 -0.01 0.11 29.07
CA MET A 121 0.61 -1.08 28.48
C MET A 121 1.06 -2.08 29.56
N LYS A 122 1.61 -1.58 30.67
CA LYS A 122 2.09 -2.42 31.79
C LYS A 122 0.97 -2.97 32.67
N THR A 123 -0.16 -2.27 32.75
CA THR A 123 -1.28 -2.64 33.63
C THR A 123 -2.36 -3.44 32.91
N SER A 124 -2.42 -3.38 31.59
CA SER A 124 -3.42 -4.09 30.78
C SER A 124 -3.10 -5.59 30.67
N PRO A 125 -3.95 -6.49 31.22
CA PRO A 125 -3.71 -7.94 31.16
C PRO A 125 -3.63 -8.49 29.73
N TYR A 126 -4.36 -7.86 28.80
CA TYR A 126 -4.35 -8.24 27.39
C TYR A 126 -3.03 -7.89 26.70
N VAL A 127 -2.44 -6.73 27.03
CA VAL A 127 -1.15 -6.32 26.45
C VAL A 127 -0.03 -7.18 27.04
N MET A 128 -0.02 -7.36 28.37
CA MET A 128 1.02 -8.13 29.04
C MET A 128 1.06 -9.60 28.56
N SER A 129 -0.09 -10.24 28.35
CA SER A 129 -0.15 -11.61 27.82
C SER A 129 0.32 -11.73 26.36
N GLN A 130 0.32 -10.65 25.57
CA GLN A 130 0.95 -10.61 24.25
C GLN A 130 2.46 -10.35 24.30
N LEU A 131 2.94 -9.75 25.40
CA LEU A 131 4.35 -9.45 25.65
C LEU A 131 5.10 -10.61 26.32
N GLU A 132 4.41 -11.51 27.04
CA GLU A 132 4.98 -12.67 27.75
C GLU A 132 5.60 -13.77 26.84
N GLY A 133 5.80 -13.49 25.55
CA GLY A 133 6.50 -14.37 24.61
C GLY A 133 7.20 -13.65 23.47
N THR A 134 7.33 -12.32 23.51
CA THR A 134 7.91 -11.52 22.42
C THR A 134 9.00 -10.61 22.97
N GLU A 135 10.24 -10.79 22.50
CA GLU A 135 11.35 -9.87 22.76
C GLU A 135 11.06 -8.56 22.00
N VAL A 136 10.53 -7.56 22.70
CA VAL A 136 10.24 -6.25 22.11
C VAL A 136 11.52 -5.43 22.07
N ASP A 137 12.04 -5.21 20.85
CA ASP A 137 13.16 -4.31 20.62
C ASP A 137 12.70 -2.85 20.87
N PRO A 138 13.30 -2.13 21.85
CA PRO A 138 12.92 -0.76 22.19
C PRO A 138 13.17 0.27 21.06
N LEU A 139 13.74 -0.11 19.92
CA LEU A 139 14.01 0.76 18.77
C LEU A 139 12.87 0.83 17.73
N GLU A 140 11.80 0.05 17.86
CA GLU A 140 10.63 0.08 16.94
C GLU A 140 9.40 0.83 17.49
N LEU A 141 9.51 1.49 18.65
CA LEU A 141 8.44 2.29 19.28
C LEU A 141 8.39 3.75 18.78
#